data_AF-A0AAV4QDE5-F1
#
_entry.id   AF-A0AAV4QDE5-F1
#
_cell.length_a   1.000
_cell.length_b   1.000
_cell.length_c   1.000
_cell.angle_alpha   90.00
_cell.angle_beta   90.00
_cell.angle_gamma   90.00
#
_symmetry.space_group_name_H-M   'P 1'
#
loop_
_entity.id
_entity.type
_entity.pdbx_description
1 polymer ?
#
loop_
_entity_poly.entity_id
_entity_poly.type
_entity_poly.pdbx_seq_one_letter_code
_entity_poly.pdbx_strand_id
1 'polypeptide(L)'
;MLNILYPDPEGLRIFTDGSLLSDSPNAGARVFSEMFSFYVPVEGTSLRPGTEFDGEIAVIRTALSQLQCPLEKCTTAVILCDSRAALLAIVSNNNPKTQDILD
;
A
#
# COMPACT_ATOMS: atom_id res chain seq x y z
N MET A 1 0.55 1.16 -20.10
CA MET A 1 0.12 2.51 -20.56
C MET A 1 -0.64 3.22 -19.42
N LEU A 2 -0.04 3.30 -18.22
CA LEU A 2 -0.62 3.98 -17.04
C LEU A 2 -0.18 5.45 -16.94
N ASN A 3 0.94 5.81 -17.58
CA ASN A 3 1.55 7.14 -17.51
C ASN A 3 0.81 8.23 -18.32
N ILE A 4 -0.30 7.89 -18.99
CA ILE A 4 -0.97 8.78 -19.96
C ILE A 4 -2.44 9.08 -19.59
N LEU A 5 -3.03 8.32 -18.66
CA LEU A 5 -4.48 8.37 -18.38
C LEU A 5 -4.83 8.80 -16.94
N TYR A 6 -3.85 8.91 -16.06
CA TYR A 6 -4.01 9.18 -14.62
C TYR A 6 -2.91 10.15 -14.17
N PRO A 7 -3.18 10.97 -13.12
CA PRO A 7 -2.98 12.42 -13.03
C PRO A 7 -1.56 12.93 -13.33
N ASP A 8 -1.44 14.25 -13.42
CA ASP A 8 -0.28 15.04 -13.88
C ASP A 8 1.05 14.25 -14.00
N PRO A 9 1.64 14.14 -15.20
CA PRO A 9 2.91 13.41 -15.39
C PRO A 9 4.05 13.89 -14.49
N GLU A 10 3.96 15.08 -13.88
CA GLU A 10 4.97 15.65 -12.99
C GLU A 10 4.90 15.15 -11.52
N GLY A 11 3.83 14.45 -11.11
CA GLY A 11 3.72 13.93 -9.75
C GLY A 11 4.52 12.64 -9.52
N LEU A 12 5.09 12.46 -8.32
CA LEU A 12 5.79 11.22 -7.95
C LEU A 12 4.81 10.04 -7.99
N ARG A 13 5.11 9.03 -8.80
CA ARG A 13 4.29 7.81 -8.90
C ARG A 13 4.79 6.76 -7.92
N ILE A 14 3.86 6.23 -7.13
CA ILE A 14 4.12 5.22 -6.12
C ILE A 14 3.22 4.02 -6.42
N PHE A 15 3.83 2.89 -6.74
CA PHE A 15 3.15 1.64 -7.00
C PHE A 15 3.19 0.79 -5.74
N THR A 16 2.03 0.30 -5.31
CA THR A 16 1.91 -0.59 -4.15
C THR A 16 1.33 -1.92 -4.57
N ASP A 17 1.76 -2.98 -3.90
CA ASP A 17 1.29 -4.35 -4.14
C ASP A 17 1.43 -5.16 -2.84
N GLY A 18 0.31 -5.63 -2.32
CA GLY A 18 0.19 -6.50 -1.17
C GLY A 18 0.02 -7.95 -1.59
N SER A 19 0.74 -8.86 -0.93
CA SER A 19 0.78 -10.28 -1.28
C SER A 19 0.74 -11.16 -0.04
N LEU A 20 0.24 -12.38 -0.21
CA LEU A 20 0.29 -13.43 0.79
C LEU A 20 1.02 -14.62 0.18
N LEU A 21 2.05 -15.11 0.86
CA LEU A 21 2.72 -16.32 0.45
C LEU A 21 1.89 -17.52 0.91
N SER A 22 1.59 -18.45 0.01
CA SER A 22 0.67 -19.59 0.23
C SER A 22 0.99 -20.43 1.48
N ASP A 23 2.26 -20.52 1.86
CA ASP A 23 2.75 -21.36 2.96
C ASP A 23 3.21 -20.56 4.18
N SER A 24 2.78 -19.30 4.30
CA SER A 24 3.17 -18.38 5.37
C SER A 24 1.94 -17.78 6.05
N PRO A 25 1.89 -17.72 7.39
CA PRO A 25 0.88 -16.93 8.07
C PRO A 25 1.15 -15.42 7.93
N ASN A 26 2.32 -15.02 7.43
CA ASN A 26 2.69 -13.62 7.25
C ASN A 26 2.32 -13.15 5.84
N ALA A 27 1.75 -11.95 5.77
CA ALA A 27 1.61 -11.21 4.53
C ALA A 27 2.87 -10.36 4.29
N GLY A 28 2.99 -9.87 3.08
CA GLY A 28 4.06 -9.01 2.66
C GLY A 28 3.54 -7.98 1.69
N ALA A 29 4.26 -6.89 1.52
CA ALA A 29 3.92 -5.92 0.51
C ALA A 29 5.16 -5.21 0.00
N ARG A 30 5.07 -4.65 -1.20
CA ARG A 30 6.17 -3.93 -1.81
C ARG A 30 5.68 -2.58 -2.30
N VAL A 31 6.50 -1.57 -2.07
CA VAL A 31 6.34 -0.26 -2.69
C VAL A 31 7.47 -0.03 -3.68
N PHE A 32 7.13 0.59 -4.80
CA PHE A 32 8.08 1.08 -5.78
C PHE A 32 7.74 2.51 -6.19
N SER A 33 8.73 3.38 -6.18
CA SER A 33 8.69 4.73 -6.75
C SER A 33 10.09 5.09 -7.23
N GLU A 34 10.24 6.18 -7.96
CA GLU A 34 11.56 6.67 -8.38
C GLU A 34 12.45 7.09 -7.19
N MET A 35 11.85 7.50 -6.07
CA MET A 35 12.58 7.96 -4.88
C MET A 35 12.91 6.84 -3.89
N PHE A 36 12.03 5.85 -3.77
CA PHE A 36 12.20 4.75 -2.82
C PHE A 36 11.53 3.47 -3.30
N SER A 37 12.13 2.35 -2.92
CA SER A 37 11.61 1.01 -3.18
C SER A 37 11.99 0.08 -2.03
N PHE A 38 11.01 -0.50 -1.36
CA PHE A 38 11.25 -1.42 -0.25
C PHE A 38 10.10 -2.39 -0.07
N TYR A 39 10.39 -3.43 0.72
CA TYR A 39 9.44 -4.45 1.15
C TYR A 39 8.98 -4.16 2.57
N VAL A 40 7.69 -4.39 2.83
CA VAL A 40 7.03 -4.22 4.12
C VAL A 40 6.53 -5.60 4.58
N PRO A 41 7.18 -6.22 5.57
CA PRO A 41 6.68 -7.45 6.16
C PRO A 41 5.45 -7.15 7.03
N VAL A 42 4.44 -8.01 6.94
CA VAL A 42 3.25 -7.95 7.81
C VAL A 42 3.13 -9.27 8.55
N GLU A 43 3.49 -9.24 9.83
CA GLU A 43 3.43 -10.42 10.68
C GLU A 43 1.99 -10.84 10.96
N GLY A 44 1.68 -12.10 10.63
CA GLY A 44 0.46 -12.77 11.04
C GLY A 44 0.76 -13.81 12.11
N THR A 45 -0.30 -14.36 12.68
CA THR A 45 -0.22 -15.41 13.70
C THR A 45 -1.02 -16.63 13.28
N SER A 46 -0.81 -17.77 13.91
CA SER A 46 -1.62 -18.97 13.65
C SER A 46 -3.12 -18.76 13.91
N LEU A 47 -3.50 -17.80 14.76
CA LEU A 47 -4.90 -17.47 15.08
C LEU A 47 -5.48 -16.38 14.16
N ARG A 48 -4.61 -15.53 13.60
CA ARG A 48 -4.96 -14.48 12.63
C ARG A 48 -3.85 -14.40 11.59
N PRO A 49 -3.90 -15.21 10.53
CA PRO A 49 -3.00 -15.08 9.41
C PRO A 49 -3.13 -13.68 8.81
N GLY A 50 -2.01 -13.12 8.35
CA GLY A 50 -2.00 -11.92 7.54
C GLY A 50 -2.73 -12.18 6.22
N THR A 51 -3.27 -11.13 5.65
CA THR A 51 -3.97 -11.19 4.36
C THR A 51 -3.29 -10.26 3.35
N GLU A 52 -3.54 -10.50 2.06
CA GLU A 52 -3.11 -9.58 0.99
C GLU A 52 -3.59 -8.16 1.29
N PHE A 53 -4.82 -8.02 1.80
CA PHE A 53 -5.37 -6.76 2.26
C PHE A 53 -4.57 -6.11 3.40
N ASP A 54 -4.14 -6.87 4.41
CA ASP A 54 -3.27 -6.32 5.47
C ASP A 54 -1.94 -5.81 4.88
N GLY A 55 -1.41 -6.53 3.87
CA GLY A 55 -0.26 -6.12 3.07
C GLY A 55 -0.47 -4.76 2.38
N GLU A 56 -1.56 -4.64 1.62
CA GLU A 56 -1.94 -3.41 0.91
C GLU A 56 -2.06 -2.21 1.85
N ILE A 57 -2.73 -2.38 3.00
CA ILE A 57 -2.88 -1.31 3.99
C ILE A 57 -1.53 -0.91 4.57
N ALA A 58 -0.69 -1.89 4.93
CA ALA A 58 0.61 -1.62 5.50
C ALA A 58 1.49 -0.82 4.52
N VAL A 59 1.56 -1.24 3.26
CA VAL A 59 2.42 -0.59 2.27
C VAL A 59 1.96 0.82 1.89
N ILE A 60 0.64 1.05 1.75
CA ILE A 60 0.12 2.40 1.49
C ILE A 60 0.47 3.32 2.65
N ARG A 61 0.31 2.86 3.90
CA ARG A 61 0.69 3.63 5.10
C ARG A 61 2.19 3.91 5.16
N THR A 62 3.02 2.92 4.89
CA THR A 62 4.47 3.11 4.88
C THR A 62 4.88 4.11 3.80
N ALA A 63 4.31 4.02 2.59
CA ALA A 63 4.56 4.98 1.52
C ALA A 63 4.17 6.41 1.92
N LEU A 64 3.00 6.60 2.55
CA LEU A 64 2.57 7.89 3.08
C LEU A 64 3.52 8.42 4.16
N SER A 65 4.03 7.56 5.05
CA SER A 65 5.04 7.96 6.04
C SER A 65 6.36 8.39 5.38
N GLN A 66 6.80 7.73 4.31
CA GLN A 66 8.01 8.14 3.59
C GLN A 66 7.85 9.49 2.90
N LEU A 67 6.65 9.80 2.39
CA LEU A 67 6.34 11.11 1.82
C LEU A 67 6.40 12.26 2.86
N GLN A 68 6.30 11.96 4.16
CA GLN A 68 6.49 12.95 5.22
C GLN A 68 7.98 13.26 5.49
N CYS A 69 8.91 12.47 4.94
CA CYS A 69 10.33 12.72 5.11
C CYS A 69 10.78 13.94 4.28
N PRO A 70 11.44 14.96 4.88
CA PRO A 70 11.78 16.22 4.20
C PRO A 70 12.85 16.15 3.09
N LEU A 71 13.28 14.96 2.68
CA LEU A 71 14.49 14.77 1.87
C LEU A 71 14.36 15.40 0.47
N GLU A 72 13.18 15.41 -0.13
CA GLU A 72 12.90 16.16 -1.37
C GLU A 72 11.48 16.72 -1.36
N LYS A 73 11.28 17.93 -1.91
CA LYS A 73 9.96 18.58 -1.99
C LYS A 73 9.10 17.92 -3.07
N CYS A 74 8.53 16.76 -2.77
CA CYS A 74 7.44 16.20 -3.56
C CYS A 74 6.17 17.04 -3.32
N THR A 75 5.75 17.81 -4.33
CA THR A 75 4.55 18.68 -4.20
C THR A 75 3.26 17.90 -4.42
N THR A 76 3.32 16.83 -5.21
CA THR A 76 2.18 15.96 -5.49
C THR A 76 2.68 14.54 -5.71
N ALA A 77 2.04 13.58 -5.04
CA ALA A 77 2.32 12.16 -5.20
C ALA A 77 1.02 11.43 -5.56
N VAL A 78 1.15 10.38 -6.36
CA VAL A 78 0.05 9.53 -6.84
C VAL A 78 0.34 8.10 -6.41
N ILE A 79 -0.50 7.55 -5.54
CA ILE A 79 -0.44 6.15 -5.13
C ILE A 79 -1.31 5.32 -6.07
N LEU A 80 -0.72 4.32 -6.71
CA LEU A 80 -1.36 3.35 -7.58
C LEU A 80 -1.44 2.02 -6.85
N CYS A 81 -2.65 1.63 -6.50
CA CYS A 81 -3.01 0.37 -5.84
C CYS A 81 -4.17 -0.24 -6.63
N ASP A 82 -4.12 -1.54 -6.90
CA ASP A 82 -5.18 -2.28 -7.59
C ASP A 82 -6.24 -2.83 -6.63
N SER A 83 -5.99 -2.80 -5.32
CA SER A 83 -6.97 -3.14 -4.28
C SER A 83 -7.94 -1.99 -4.00
N ARG A 84 -9.12 -2.05 -4.63
CA ARG A 84 -10.24 -1.13 -4.35
C ARG A 84 -10.59 -1.10 -2.86
N ALA A 85 -10.57 -2.25 -2.20
CA ALA A 85 -10.87 -2.34 -0.78
C ALA A 85 -9.85 -1.56 0.06
N ALA A 86 -8.54 -1.64 -0.27
CA ALA A 86 -7.50 -0.90 0.42
C ALA A 86 -7.63 0.61 0.23
N LEU A 87 -7.93 1.06 -0.99
CA LEU A 87 -8.17 2.49 -1.26
C LEU A 87 -9.36 3.03 -0.45
N LEU A 88 -10.49 2.32 -0.44
CA LEU A 88 -11.67 2.72 0.34
C LEU A 88 -11.35 2.75 1.84
N ALA A 89 -10.64 1.75 2.32
CA ALA A 89 -10.20 1.62 3.70
C ALA A 89 -9.35 2.81 4.16
N ILE A 90 -8.31 3.17 3.39
CA ILE A 90 -7.43 4.30 3.69
C ILE A 90 -8.20 5.63 3.66
N VAL A 91 -9.05 5.85 2.65
CA VAL A 91 -9.83 7.09 2.50
C VAL A 91 -10.86 7.26 3.62
N SER A 92 -11.42 6.17 4.12
CA SER A 92 -12.42 6.21 5.20
C SER A 92 -11.88 6.69 6.55
N ASN A 93 -10.55 6.83 6.69
CA ASN A 93 -9.83 7.21 7.92
C ASN A 93 -10.17 6.36 9.16
N ASN A 94 -10.83 5.22 8.95
CA ASN A 94 -11.01 4.19 9.95
C ASN A 94 -9.74 3.30 9.95
N ASN A 95 -9.54 2.45 10.96
CA ASN A 95 -8.56 1.35 10.91
C ASN A 95 -9.30 0.07 10.51
N PRO A 96 -9.77 -0.07 9.25
CA PRO A 96 -10.53 -1.24 8.85
C PRO A 96 -9.63 -2.47 8.92
N LYS A 97 -10.19 -3.52 9.50
CA LYS A 97 -9.59 -4.84 9.54
C LYS A 97 -10.17 -5.65 8.38
N THR A 98 -9.48 -6.70 7.98
CA THR A 98 -9.95 -7.64 6.94
C THR A 98 -11.40 -8.11 7.16
N GLN A 99 -11.79 -8.31 8.42
CA GLN A 99 -13.15 -8.67 8.84
C GLN A 99 -14.23 -7.64 8.45
N ASP A 100 -13.87 -6.38 8.20
CA ASP A 100 -14.80 -5.30 7.86
C ASP A 100 -15.07 -5.22 6.34
N ILE A 101 -14.48 -6.12 5.55
CA ILE A 101 -14.51 -6.12 4.07
C ILE A 101 -15.19 -7.38 3.51
N LEU A 102 -15.40 -8.39 4.35
CA LEU A 102 -16.07 -9.63 3.97
C LEU A 102 -17.60 -9.44 4.03
N ASP A 103 -18.16 -8.78 3.02
CA ASP A 103 -19.57 -8.87 2.61
C ASP A 103 -19.67 -9.51 1.22
#